data_AF-A0A502E8K0-F1
#
_entry.id   AF-A0A502E8K0-F1
#
_cell.length_a   1.000
_cell.length_b   1.000
_cell.length_c   1.000
_cell.angle_alpha   90.00
_cell.angle_beta   90.00
_cell.angle_gamma   90.00
#
_symmetry.space_group_name_H-M   'P 1'
#
loop_
_entity.id
_entity.type
_entity.pdbx_description
1 polymer ?
#
loop_
_entity_poly.entity_id
_entity_poly.type
_entity_poly.pdbx_seq_one_letter_code
_entity_poly.pdbx_strand_id
1 'polypeptide(L)'
;MSYHSGKDGGMLTGLQMIVILSSIYFLVLSKRNKIIFLFVGFMIGVLSFLISYFVAYGFLNYDDIYCYLFAMIIFIVSFHLIERRRETWKKLKVNDINN
;
A
#
# COMPACT_ATOMS: atom_id res chain seq x y z
N MET A 1 12.60 31.67 -15.95
CA MET A 1 12.75 30.22 -15.72
C MET A 1 11.43 29.70 -15.16
N SER A 2 10.69 28.95 -15.97
CA SER A 2 9.32 28.50 -15.69
C SER A 2 9.26 27.43 -14.58
N TYR A 3 8.67 27.79 -13.45
CA TYR A 3 8.44 26.95 -12.27
C TYR A 3 7.16 26.08 -12.42
N HIS A 4 6.93 25.53 -13.61
CA HIS A 4 5.74 24.71 -13.93
C HIS A 4 6.10 23.29 -14.41
N SER A 5 7.38 22.91 -14.39
CA SER A 5 7.84 21.56 -14.76
C SER A 5 7.93 20.57 -13.58
N GLY A 6 7.57 20.97 -12.35
CA GLY A 6 7.77 20.16 -11.15
C GLY A 6 6.55 19.36 -10.67
N LYS A 7 5.34 19.67 -11.15
CA LYS A 7 4.10 19.14 -10.58
C LYS A 7 3.87 17.67 -10.95
N ASP A 8 4.16 17.30 -12.19
CA ASP A 8 3.95 15.92 -12.66
C ASP A 8 5.08 14.97 -12.22
N GLY A 9 6.31 15.47 -12.11
CA GLY A 9 7.47 14.69 -11.63
C GLY A 9 7.35 14.31 -10.16
N GLY A 10 6.79 15.19 -9.33
CA GLY A 10 6.56 14.93 -7.91
C GLY A 10 5.59 13.77 -7.69
N MET A 11 4.45 13.77 -8.39
CA MET A 11 3.43 12.73 -8.29
C MET A 11 3.95 11.35 -8.71
N LEU A 12 4.67 11.28 -9.82
CA LEU A 12 5.21 10.02 -10.33
C LEU A 12 6.29 9.44 -9.39
N THR A 13 7.12 10.32 -8.81
CA THR A 13 8.13 9.95 -7.81
C THR A 13 7.47 9.48 -6.51
N GLY A 14 6.39 10.13 -6.08
CA GLY A 14 5.62 9.73 -4.89
C GLY A 14 4.96 8.36 -5.06
N LEU A 15 4.39 8.07 -6.23
CA LEU A 15 3.88 6.73 -6.55
C LEU A 15 4.99 5.68 -6.47
N GLN A 16 6.16 5.95 -7.08
CA GLN A 16 7.30 5.02 -7.02
C GLN A 16 7.74 4.75 -5.58
N MET A 17 7.87 5.80 -4.77
CA MET A 17 8.24 5.67 -3.35
C MET A 17 7.25 4.81 -2.57
N ILE A 18 5.94 5.04 -2.72
CA ILE A 18 4.90 4.29 -2.00
C ILE A 18 4.89 2.81 -2.43
N VAL A 19 5.02 2.55 -3.73
CA VAL A 19 5.03 1.19 -4.27
C VAL A 19 6.30 0.43 -3.84
N ILE A 20 7.46 1.08 -3.87
CA ILE A 20 8.71 0.47 -3.41
C ILE A 20 8.62 0.17 -1.92
N LEU A 21 8.14 1.13 -1.12
CA LEU A 21 7.99 0.97 0.32
C LEU A 21 7.04 -0.19 0.66
N SER A 22 5.89 -0.25 0.00
CA SER A 22 4.90 -1.32 0.23
C SER A 22 5.45 -2.70 -0.17
N SER A 23 6.16 -2.79 -1.30
CA SER A 23 6.79 -4.03 -1.75
C SER A 23 7.90 -4.50 -0.79
N ILE A 24 8.79 -3.61 -0.35
CA ILE A 24 9.85 -3.94 0.61
C ILE A 24 9.25 -4.40 1.93
N TYR A 25 8.24 -3.68 2.43
CA TYR A 25 7.60 -3.98 3.70
C TYR A 25 6.99 -5.39 3.72
N PHE A 26 6.25 -5.76 2.67
CA PHE A 26 5.69 -7.11 2.53
C PHE A 26 6.76 -8.19 2.31
N LEU A 27 7.88 -7.85 1.66
CA LEU A 27 9.00 -8.77 1.47
C LEU A 27 9.72 -9.09 2.78
N VAL A 28 9.93 -8.09 3.64
CA VAL A 28 10.58 -8.28 4.97
C VAL A 28 9.74 -9.17 5.88
N LEU A 29 8.41 -9.02 5.85
CA LEU A 29 7.51 -9.80 6.70
C LEU A 29 7.37 -11.28 6.26
N SER A 30 7.64 -11.55 4.98
CA SER A 30 7.42 -12.87 4.41
C SER A 30 8.57 -13.84 4.69
N LYS A 31 8.34 -14.79 5.61
CA LYS A 31 9.28 -15.89 5.88
C LYS A 31 9.27 -17.00 4.80
N ARG A 32 8.21 -17.10 3.98
CA ARG A 32 8.05 -18.09 2.89
C ARG A 32 7.26 -17.49 1.72
N ASN A 33 7.65 -17.84 0.48
CA ASN A 33 7.05 -17.34 -0.76
C ASN A 33 7.17 -15.82 -0.96
N LYS A 34 8.40 -15.29 -0.80
CA LYS A 34 8.72 -13.86 -0.92
C LYS A 34 8.19 -13.19 -2.21
N ILE A 35 8.21 -13.92 -3.33
CA ILE A 35 7.75 -13.42 -4.64
C ILE A 35 6.25 -13.09 -4.63
N ILE A 36 5.42 -13.97 -4.06
CA ILE A 36 3.97 -13.75 -4.00
C ILE A 36 3.66 -12.55 -3.10
N PHE A 37 4.35 -12.43 -1.96
CA PHE A 37 4.16 -11.30 -1.05
C PHE A 37 4.67 -9.98 -1.64
N LEU A 38 5.73 -9.99 -2.45
CA LEU A 38 6.19 -8.82 -3.18
C LEU A 38 5.13 -8.34 -4.18
N PHE A 39 4.51 -9.27 -4.93
CA PHE A 39 3.44 -8.92 -5.87
C PHE A 39 2.21 -8.37 -5.15
N VAL A 40 1.84 -8.96 -4.00
CA VAL A 40 0.75 -8.45 -3.16
C VAL A 40 1.06 -7.05 -2.65
N GLY A 41 2.27 -6.81 -2.12
CA GLY A 41 2.70 -5.49 -1.65
C GLY A 41 2.71 -4.45 -2.76
N PHE A 42 3.14 -4.83 -3.97
CA PHE A 42 3.11 -3.98 -5.16
C PHE A 42 1.67 -3.55 -5.50
N MET A 43 0.75 -4.52 -5.61
CA MET A 43 -0.65 -4.25 -5.93
C MET A 43 -1.32 -3.36 -4.88
N ILE A 44 -1.04 -3.59 -3.59
CA ILE A 44 -1.58 -2.76 -2.50
C ILE A 44 -1.03 -1.33 -2.58
N GLY A 45 0.26 -1.15 -2.87
CA GLY A 45 0.85 0.18 -3.02
C GLY A 45 0.21 0.97 -4.15
N VAL A 46 0.05 0.34 -5.32
CA VAL A 46 -0.61 0.93 -6.49
C VAL A 46 -2.06 1.30 -6.17
N LEU A 47 -2.83 0.38 -5.57
CA LEU A 47 -4.22 0.62 -5.18
C LEU A 47 -4.36 1.74 -4.15
N SER A 48 -3.51 1.75 -3.13
CA SER A 48 -3.54 2.77 -2.07
C SER A 48 -3.29 4.17 -2.64
N PHE A 49 -2.35 4.28 -3.57
CA PHE A 49 -2.09 5.54 -4.27
C PHE A 49 -3.25 5.95 -5.18
N LEU A 50 -3.79 5.03 -5.99
CA LEU A 50 -4.95 5.29 -6.86
C LEU A 50 -6.16 5.79 -6.06
N ILE A 51 -6.51 5.10 -4.97
CA ILE A 51 -7.62 5.50 -4.11
C ILE A 51 -7.37 6.90 -3.54
N SER A 52 -6.17 7.17 -3.05
CA SER A 52 -5.83 8.47 -2.47
C SER A 52 -5.84 9.58 -3.50
N TYR A 53 -5.38 9.29 -4.72
CA TYR A 53 -5.41 10.22 -5.84
C TYR A 53 -6.85 10.59 -6.21
N PHE A 54 -7.73 9.60 -6.35
CA PHE A 54 -9.15 9.83 -6.62
C PHE A 54 -9.84 10.62 -5.51
N VAL A 55 -9.51 10.35 -4.24
CA VAL A 55 -10.11 11.06 -3.10
C VAL A 55 -9.57 12.49 -2.98
N ALA A 56 -8.25 12.67 -3.04
CA ALA A 56 -7.61 13.96 -2.84
C ALA A 56 -7.89 14.94 -3.98
N TYR A 57 -7.76 14.51 -5.24
CA TYR A 57 -7.95 15.37 -6.41
C TYR A 57 -9.35 15.31 -6.99
N GLY A 58 -10.01 14.15 -6.90
CA GLY A 58 -11.37 13.99 -7.45
C GLY A 58 -12.46 14.63 -6.59
N PHE A 59 -12.32 14.57 -5.26
CA PHE A 59 -13.37 15.06 -4.34
C PHE A 59 -12.99 16.33 -3.59
N LEU A 60 -11.73 16.46 -3.15
CA LEU A 60 -11.37 17.42 -2.11
C LEU A 60 -10.44 18.56 -2.58
N ASN A 61 -9.90 18.49 -3.80
CA ASN A 61 -8.90 19.43 -4.34
C ASN A 61 -7.77 19.74 -3.35
N TYR A 62 -7.29 18.72 -2.64
CA TYR A 62 -6.23 18.87 -1.65
C TYR A 62 -4.83 18.84 -2.28
N ASP A 63 -3.86 19.47 -1.59
CA ASP A 63 -2.45 19.42 -1.96
C ASP A 63 -1.88 18.00 -1.95
N ASP A 64 -0.85 17.79 -2.77
CA ASP A 64 -0.17 16.50 -2.99
C ASP A 64 0.26 15.81 -1.69
N ILE A 65 0.64 16.59 -0.67
CA ILE A 65 1.03 16.09 0.66
C ILE A 65 -0.09 15.28 1.32
N TYR A 66 -1.34 15.73 1.20
CA TYR A 66 -2.48 15.04 1.79
C TYR A 66 -2.77 13.74 1.03
N CYS A 67 -2.57 13.71 -0.28
CA CYS A 67 -2.69 12.48 -1.08
C CYS A 67 -1.71 11.41 -0.57
N TYR A 68 -0.44 11.76 -0.34
CA TYR A 68 0.55 10.81 0.17
C TYR A 68 0.25 10.34 1.61
N LEU A 69 -0.22 11.25 2.46
CA LEU A 69 -0.65 10.92 3.83
C LEU A 69 -1.82 9.93 3.85
N PHE A 70 -2.83 10.16 3.01
CA PHE A 70 -3.95 9.24 2.86
C PHE A 70 -3.50 7.88 2.32
N ALA A 71 -2.59 7.87 1.34
CA ALA A 71 -2.05 6.63 0.78
C ALA A 71 -1.30 5.81 1.83
N MET A 72 -0.53 6.46 2.69
CA MET A 72 0.13 5.84 3.84
C MET A 72 -0.87 5.24 4.83
N ILE A 73 -1.93 5.96 5.18
CA ILE A 73 -2.96 5.46 6.11
C ILE A 73 -3.67 4.24 5.51
N ILE A 74 -4.09 4.32 4.25
CA ILE A 74 -4.75 3.20 3.54
C ILE A 74 -3.82 1.99 3.46
N PHE A 75 -2.53 2.22 3.19
CA PHE A 75 -1.51 1.18 3.17
C PHE A 75 -1.39 0.49 4.54
N ILE A 76 -1.25 1.24 5.63
CA ILE A 76 -1.13 0.71 7.00
C ILE A 76 -2.39 -0.07 7.41
N VAL A 77 -3.58 0.46 7.10
CA VAL A 77 -4.86 -0.22 7.41
C VAL A 77 -5.00 -1.51 6.62
N SER A 78 -4.74 -1.47 5.31
CA SER A 78 -4.79 -2.64 4.43
C SER A 78 -3.83 -3.72 4.93
N PHE A 79 -2.63 -3.31 5.33
CA PHE A 79 -1.65 -4.19 5.94
C PHE A 79 -2.18 -4.86 7.21
N HIS A 80 -2.71 -4.08 8.16
CA HIS A 80 -3.22 -4.61 9.43
C HIS A 80 -4.35 -5.62 9.22
N LEU A 81 -5.24 -5.36 8.26
CA LEU A 81 -6.33 -6.28 7.91
C LEU A 81 -5.82 -7.62 7.34
N ILE A 82 -4.79 -7.58 6.48
CA ILE A 82 -4.19 -8.78 5.89
C ILE A 82 -3.49 -9.61 6.96
N GLU A 83 -2.72 -8.97 7.84
CA GLU A 83 -2.07 -9.66 8.97
C GLU A 83 -3.09 -10.32 9.89
N ARG A 84 -4.14 -9.58 10.30
CA ARG A 84 -5.21 -10.10 11.15
C ARG A 84 -5.93 -11.29 10.50
N ARG A 85 -6.23 -11.23 9.21
CA ARG A 85 -6.81 -12.36 8.45
C ARG A 85 -5.88 -13.57 8.49
N ARG A 86 -4.58 -13.38 8.23
CA ARG A 86 -3.58 -14.46 8.22
C ARG A 86 -3.49 -15.18 9.56
N GLU A 87 -3.58 -14.47 10.68
CA GLU A 87 -3.60 -15.08 12.01
C GLU A 87 -4.86 -15.89 12.25
N THR A 88 -6.03 -15.38 11.86
CA THR A 88 -7.30 -16.12 11.98
C THR A 88 -7.28 -17.40 11.16
N TRP A 89 -6.80 -17.35 9.91
CA TRP A 89 -6.65 -18.54 9.05
C TRP A 89 -5.70 -19.58 9.65
N LYS A 90 -4.61 -19.15 10.29
CA LYS A 90 -3.71 -20.06 11.01
C LYS A 90 -4.43 -20.75 12.18
N LYS A 91 -5.21 -20.01 12.97
CA LYS A 91 -5.97 -20.56 14.10
C LYS A 91 -7.03 -21.56 13.65
N LEU A 92 -7.80 -21.23 12.61
CA LEU A 92 -8.80 -22.14 12.04
C LEU A 92 -8.16 -23.44 11.53
N LYS A 93 -7.06 -23.33 10.78
CA LYS A 93 -6.34 -24.51 10.29
C LYS A 93 -5.79 -25.41 11.41
N VAL A 94 -5.42 -24.85 12.56
CA VAL A 94 -4.99 -25.64 13.73
C VAL A 94 -6.18 -26.37 14.37
N ASN A 95 -7.35 -25.73 14.44
CA ASN A 95 -8.55 -26.38 14.94
C ASN A 95 -9.05 -27.51 14.02
N ASP A 96 -8.94 -27.36 12.70
CA ASP A 96 -9.31 -28.42 11.73
C ASP A 96 -8.39 -29.65 11.78
N ILE A 97 -7.15 -29.52 12.27
CA ILE A 97 -6.21 -30.65 12.42
C ILE A 97 -6.42 -31.41 13.73
N ASN A 98 -6.98 -30.75 14.75
CA ASN A 98 -7.16 -31.30 16.09
C ASN A 98 -8.56 -31.91 16.33
N ASN A 99 -9.42 -31.93 15.31
CA ASN A 99 -10.80 -32.43 15.36
C ASN A 99 -10.95 -33.61 14.38
#